data_AF-A0A3S2DR55-F1
#
_entry.id   AF-A0A3S2DR55-F1
#
_cell.length_a   1.000
_cell.length_b   1.000
_cell.length_c   1.000
_cell.angle_alpha   90.00
_cell.angle_beta   90.00
_cell.angle_gamma   90.00
#
_symmetry.space_group_name_H-M   'P 1'
#
loop_
_entity.id
_entity.type
_entity.pdbx_description
1 polymer ?
#
loop_
_entity_poly.entity_id
_entity_poly.type
_entity_poly.pdbx_seq_one_letter_code
_entity_poly.pdbx_strand_id
1 'polypeptide(L)'
;MKADKILKRLINKQRHLTVPGSNDHLITTVKRQLIGMTCAVCGKEFQAVQIGKRMPSTRCSEACRREGRRRYSNAYNASAKTELAELRARAAAGEFERFGIGRDGLPLSTAETDFDSMSDRKPLQLREIRHGR
;
A
#
# COMPACT_ATOMS: atom_id res chain seq x y z
N MET A 1 -21.71 19.56 -23.70
CA MET A 1 -22.84 18.73 -23.20
C MET A 1 -22.59 17.21 -23.22
N LYS A 2 -21.38 16.70 -22.89
CA LYS A 2 -21.09 15.24 -22.92
C LYS A 2 -21.32 14.53 -21.57
N ALA A 3 -21.23 15.26 -20.44
CA ALA A 3 -21.36 14.70 -19.09
C ALA A 3 -22.78 14.15 -18.79
N ASP A 4 -23.81 14.79 -19.34
CA ASP A 4 -25.21 14.40 -19.14
C ASP A 4 -25.53 13.02 -19.75
N LYS A 5 -24.90 12.69 -20.88
CA LYS A 5 -25.04 11.36 -21.51
C LYS A 5 -24.40 10.25 -20.68
N ILE A 6 -23.29 10.54 -20.00
CA ILE A 6 -22.60 9.56 -19.13
C ILE A 6 -23.45 9.29 -17.89
N LEU A 7 -23.99 10.33 -17.27
CA LEU A 7 -24.87 10.21 -16.11
C LEU A 7 -26.15 9.43 -16.47
N LYS A 8 -26.79 9.74 -17.60
CA LYS A 8 -27.95 9.00 -18.11
C LYS A 8 -27.65 7.52 -18.38
N ARG A 9 -26.48 7.20 -18.97
CA ARG A 9 -26.06 5.80 -19.18
C ARG A 9 -25.85 5.05 -17.86
N LEU A 10 -25.25 5.70 -16.86
CA LEU A 10 -25.06 5.10 -15.53
C LEU A 10 -26.39 4.84 -14.82
N ILE A 11 -27.33 5.79 -14.90
CA ILE A 11 -28.69 5.65 -14.34
C ILE A 11 -29.45 4.51 -15.05
N ASN A 12 -29.38 4.44 -16.38
CA ASN A 12 -30.05 3.36 -17.13
C ASN A 12 -29.44 1.99 -16.83
N LYS A 13 -28.11 1.88 -16.73
CA LYS A 13 -27.46 0.62 -16.37
C LYS A 13 -27.85 0.14 -14.96
N GLN A 14 -28.13 1.08 -14.04
CA GLN A 14 -28.61 0.77 -12.70
C GLN A 14 -30.04 0.23 -12.68
N ARG A 15 -30.93 0.70 -13.56
CA ARG A 15 -32.33 0.21 -13.66
C ARG A 15 -32.41 -1.28 -14.00
N HIS A 16 -31.46 -1.81 -14.77
CA HIS A 16 -31.41 -3.23 -15.13
C HIS A 16 -30.88 -4.14 -14.00
N LEU A 17 -30.27 -3.57 -12.96
CA LEU A 17 -29.71 -4.31 -11.83
C LEU A 17 -30.66 -4.37 -10.63
N THR A 18 -31.81 -3.69 -10.69
CA THR A 18 -32.80 -3.64 -9.63
C THR A 18 -34.03 -4.44 -10.05
N VAL A 19 -34.09 -5.70 -9.63
CA VAL A 19 -35.32 -6.50 -9.70
C VAL A 19 -36.20 -6.09 -8.52
N PRO A 20 -37.48 -5.70 -8.74
CA PRO A 20 -38.38 -5.40 -7.63
C PRO A 20 -38.52 -6.65 -6.74
N GLY A 21 -38.13 -6.55 -5.46
CA GLY A 21 -38.25 -7.63 -4.47
C GLY A 21 -36.97 -8.37 -4.08
N SER A 22 -35.80 -8.07 -4.64
CA SER A 22 -34.54 -8.62 -4.12
C SER A 22 -34.00 -7.76 -2.97
N ASN A 23 -33.65 -8.38 -1.83
CA ASN A 23 -33.07 -7.72 -0.65
C ASN A 23 -31.72 -6.99 -0.91
N ASP A 24 -31.28 -6.88 -2.16
CA ASP A 24 -30.14 -6.07 -2.62
C ASP A 24 -30.47 -4.56 -2.75
N HIS A 25 -31.45 -4.08 -2.00
CA HIS A 25 -31.84 -2.67 -1.91
C HIS A 25 -30.76 -1.76 -1.29
N LEU A 26 -29.61 -2.31 -0.88
CA LEU A 26 -28.53 -1.57 -0.24
C LEU A 26 -27.68 -0.73 -1.21
N ILE A 27 -27.75 -0.99 -2.52
CA ILE A 27 -27.07 -0.16 -3.54
C ILE A 27 -27.93 1.06 -3.95
N THR A 28 -29.24 1.05 -3.61
CA THR A 28 -30.26 1.87 -4.28
C THR A 28 -30.56 3.26 -3.71
N THR A 29 -30.05 3.67 -2.54
CA THR A 29 -30.46 4.95 -1.91
C THR A 29 -29.42 6.07 -1.96
N VAL A 30 -28.21 5.81 -2.46
CA VAL A 30 -27.12 6.78 -2.32
C VAL A 30 -27.16 7.83 -3.44
N LYS A 31 -27.52 9.08 -3.11
CA LYS A 31 -27.57 10.23 -4.03
C LYS A 31 -26.25 10.36 -4.80
N ARG A 32 -26.33 10.42 -6.13
CA ARG A 32 -25.18 10.69 -7.02
C ARG A 32 -25.29 12.08 -7.60
N GLN A 33 -24.24 12.88 -7.48
CA GLN A 33 -24.19 14.23 -8.05
C GLN A 33 -22.83 14.48 -8.69
N LEU A 34 -22.83 15.25 -9.78
CA LEU A 34 -21.60 15.73 -10.39
C LEU A 34 -21.17 16.99 -9.65
N ILE A 35 -19.93 17.01 -9.18
CA ILE A 35 -19.33 18.19 -8.54
C ILE A 35 -18.10 18.64 -9.33
N GLY A 36 -17.89 19.96 -9.39
CA GLY A 36 -16.66 20.54 -9.92
C GLY A 36 -15.52 20.39 -8.92
N MET A 37 -14.34 19.99 -9.40
CA MET A 37 -13.15 19.80 -8.57
C MET A 37 -11.89 20.23 -9.32
N THR A 38 -10.85 20.57 -8.57
CA THR A 38 -9.51 20.85 -9.10
C THR A 38 -8.62 19.63 -8.93
N CYS A 39 -7.89 19.24 -9.98
CA CYS A 39 -6.98 18.10 -9.89
C CYS A 39 -5.74 18.43 -9.05
N ALA A 40 -5.48 17.65 -8.01
CA ALA A 40 -4.33 17.84 -7.12
C ALA A 40 -2.95 17.63 -7.80
N VAL A 41 -2.91 17.10 -9.03
CA VAL A 41 -1.66 16.81 -9.76
C VAL A 41 -1.39 17.82 -10.86
N CYS A 42 -2.40 18.16 -11.66
CA CYS A 42 -2.24 19.03 -12.84
C CYS A 42 -2.99 20.36 -12.74
N GLY A 43 -3.72 20.63 -11.65
CA GLY A 43 -4.44 21.89 -11.43
C GLY A 43 -5.67 22.12 -12.30
N LYS A 44 -5.98 21.21 -13.24
CA LYS A 44 -7.15 21.36 -14.13
C LYS A 44 -8.45 21.11 -13.39
N GLU A 45 -9.46 21.91 -13.74
CA GLU A 45 -10.84 21.68 -13.32
C GLU A 45 -11.43 20.47 -14.05
N PHE A 46 -12.16 19.63 -13.33
CA PHE A 46 -12.88 18.48 -13.87
C PHE A 46 -14.12 18.17 -13.05
N GLN A 47 -15.04 17.40 -13.64
CA GLN A 47 -16.24 16.93 -12.95
C GLN A 47 -16.01 15.53 -12.39
N ALA A 48 -16.38 15.32 -11.13
CA ALA A 48 -16.32 14.03 -10.47
C ALA A 48 -17.71 13.61 -9.96
N VAL A 49 -17.96 12.30 -9.92
CA VAL A 49 -19.21 11.74 -9.39
C VAL A 49 -19.05 11.56 -7.88
N GLN A 50 -19.78 12.36 -7.09
CA GLN A 50 -19.92 12.17 -5.66
C GLN A 50 -21.05 11.19 -5.39
N ILE A 51 -20.79 10.16 -4.58
CA ILE A 51 -21.76 9.13 -4.18
C ILE A 51 -22.04 9.30 -2.68
N GLY A 52 -23.16 9.93 -2.35
CA GLY A 52 -23.57 10.21 -0.98
C GLY A 52 -22.59 11.15 -0.29
N LYS A 53 -22.13 10.77 0.91
CA LYS A 53 -21.13 11.53 1.68
C LYS A 53 -19.67 11.20 1.32
N ARG A 54 -19.43 10.22 0.43
CA ARG A 54 -18.05 9.82 0.07
C ARG A 54 -17.40 10.89 -0.81
N MET A 55 -16.22 11.32 -0.41
CA MET A 55 -15.44 12.30 -1.17
C MET A 55 -14.95 11.67 -2.48
N PRO A 56 -15.23 12.30 -3.63
CA PRO A 56 -14.78 11.79 -4.91
C PRO A 56 -13.25 11.92 -5.08
N SER A 57 -12.72 11.21 -6.07
CA SER A 57 -11.28 11.26 -6.39
C SER A 57 -10.86 12.68 -6.78
N THR A 58 -9.76 13.17 -6.21
CA THR A 58 -9.15 14.47 -6.54
C THR A 58 -8.27 14.45 -7.80
N ARG A 59 -8.37 13.39 -8.61
CA ARG A 59 -7.52 13.15 -9.79
C ARG A 59 -8.37 12.98 -11.04
N CYS A 60 -8.10 13.80 -12.06
CA CYS A 60 -8.91 13.89 -13.27
C CYS A 60 -8.71 12.75 -14.29
N SER A 61 -7.59 12.00 -14.19
CA SER A 61 -7.23 10.96 -15.14
C SER A 61 -6.40 9.86 -14.48
N GLU A 62 -6.32 8.68 -15.11
CA GLU A 62 -5.47 7.59 -14.63
C GLU A 62 -3.98 7.97 -14.63
N ALA A 63 -3.55 8.79 -15.60
CA ALA A 63 -2.20 9.36 -15.61
C ALA A 63 -1.92 10.18 -14.35
N CYS A 64 -2.86 11.06 -13.95
CA CYS A 64 -2.76 11.81 -12.70
C CYS A 64 -2.85 10.92 -11.46
N ARG A 65 -3.57 9.78 -11.50
CA ARG A 65 -3.55 8.81 -10.40
C ARG A 65 -2.20 8.13 -10.24
N ARG A 66 -1.58 7.72 -11.35
CA ARG A 66 -0.24 7.13 -11.35
C ARG A 66 0.81 8.12 -10.83
N GLU A 67 0.79 9.36 -11.31
CA GLU A 67 1.72 10.39 -10.84
C GLU A 67 1.49 10.74 -9.37
N GLY A 68 0.22 10.82 -8.93
CA GLY A 68 -0.10 11.01 -7.52
C GLY A 68 0.44 9.90 -6.62
N ARG A 69 0.36 8.62 -7.05
CA ARG A 69 0.97 7.49 -6.35
C ARG A 69 2.50 7.60 -6.32
N ARG A 70 3.13 7.97 -7.45
CA ARG A 70 4.58 8.16 -7.54
C ARG A 70 5.08 9.22 -6.57
N ARG A 71 4.43 10.38 -6.52
CA ARG A 71 4.78 11.48 -5.59
C ARG A 71 4.65 11.06 -4.13
N TYR A 72 3.57 10.37 -3.77
CA TYR A 72 3.36 9.86 -2.41
C TYR A 72 4.46 8.86 -2.01
N SER A 73 4.76 7.90 -2.89
CA SER A 73 5.83 6.93 -2.65
C SER A 73 7.21 7.60 -2.55
N ASN A 74 7.51 8.58 -3.40
CA ASN A 74 8.77 9.32 -3.33
C ASN A 74 8.93 10.09 -2.02
N ALA A 75 7.85 10.72 -1.54
CA ALA A 75 7.86 11.43 -0.26
C ALA A 75 8.13 10.47 0.90
N TYR A 76 7.46 9.32 0.92
CA TYR A 76 7.68 8.28 1.93
C TYR A 76 9.11 7.70 1.86
N ASN A 77 9.63 7.48 0.66
CA ASN A 77 10.95 6.87 0.44
C ASN A 77 12.12 7.86 0.60
N ALA A 78 11.88 9.15 0.79
CA ALA A 78 12.94 10.15 0.86
C ALA A 78 13.78 9.99 2.14
N SER A 79 13.13 9.82 3.31
CA SER A 79 13.83 9.57 4.58
C SER A 79 14.57 8.24 4.55
N ALA A 80 13.90 7.16 4.10
CA ALA A 80 14.49 5.83 4.01
C ALA A 80 15.75 5.80 3.13
N LYS A 81 15.81 6.58 2.04
CA LYS A 81 17.02 6.71 1.22
C LYS A 81 18.18 7.37 1.96
N THR A 82 17.88 8.35 2.81
CA THR A 82 18.87 9.09 3.58
C THR A 82 19.44 8.19 4.69
N GLU A 83 18.55 7.53 5.45
CA GLU A 83 18.94 6.55 6.47
C GLU A 83 19.77 5.41 5.88
N LEU A 84 19.38 4.89 4.72
CA LEU A 84 20.13 3.84 4.03
C LEU A 84 21.52 4.32 3.59
N ALA A 85 21.65 5.58 3.15
CA ALA A 85 22.95 6.15 2.80
C ALA A 85 23.86 6.32 4.02
N GLU A 86 23.30 6.76 5.16
CA GLU A 86 24.03 6.86 6.43
C GLU A 86 24.49 5.48 6.91
N LEU A 87 23.60 4.48 6.90
CA LEU A 87 23.97 3.10 7.27
C LEU A 87 25.09 2.55 6.37
N ARG A 88 25.06 2.83 5.07
CA ARG A 88 26.14 2.44 4.15
C ARG A 88 27.45 3.16 4.47
N ALA A 89 27.41 4.45 4.80
CA ALA A 89 28.61 5.18 5.19
C ALA A 89 29.23 4.63 6.48
N ARG A 90 28.40 4.28 7.46
CA ARG A 90 28.82 3.64 8.72
C ARG A 90 29.41 2.24 8.50
N ALA A 91 28.78 1.46 7.61
CA ALA A 91 29.32 0.17 7.17
C ALA A 91 30.70 0.35 6.52
N ALA A 92 30.85 1.30 5.59
CA ALA A 92 32.12 1.61 4.94
C ALA A 92 33.21 2.09 5.91
N ALA A 93 32.81 2.78 6.98
CA ALA A 93 33.70 3.18 8.08
C ALA A 93 34.11 2.00 8.99
N GLY A 94 33.55 0.81 8.80
CA GLY A 94 33.87 -0.39 9.57
C GLY A 94 33.10 -0.52 10.89
N GLU A 95 32.09 0.32 11.16
CA GLU A 95 31.36 0.30 12.44
C GLU A 95 30.63 -1.02 12.71
N PHE A 96 30.33 -1.78 11.65
CA PHE A 96 29.56 -3.02 11.74
C PHE A 96 30.42 -4.29 11.58
N GLU A 97 31.74 -4.18 11.47
CA GLU A 97 32.63 -5.35 11.41
C GLU A 97 32.51 -6.23 12.65
N ARG A 98 32.30 -5.61 13.82
CA ARG A 98 32.03 -6.31 15.09
C ARG A 98 30.76 -7.16 15.07
N PHE A 99 29.87 -6.93 14.11
CA PHE A 99 28.63 -7.67 13.90
C PHE A 99 28.73 -8.64 12.71
N GLY A 100 29.92 -8.87 12.16
CA GLY A 100 30.12 -9.75 11.02
C GLY A 100 29.74 -9.13 9.68
N ILE A 101 29.61 -7.81 9.58
CA ILE A 101 29.27 -7.09 8.35
C ILE A 101 30.51 -6.34 7.86
N GLY A 102 30.96 -6.66 6.64
CA GLY A 102 32.10 -6.03 5.99
C GLY A 102 31.83 -4.59 5.56
N ARG A 103 32.89 -3.91 5.13
CA ARG A 103 32.83 -2.48 4.73
C ARG A 103 32.02 -2.23 3.46
N ASP A 104 31.87 -3.26 2.65
CA ASP A 104 30.98 -3.32 1.49
C ASP A 104 29.50 -3.53 1.87
N GLY A 105 29.21 -3.72 3.15
CA GLY A 105 27.86 -4.02 3.66
C GLY A 105 27.41 -5.46 3.42
N LEU A 106 28.32 -6.34 2.97
CA LEU A 106 28.08 -7.76 2.83
C LEU A 106 28.50 -8.49 4.12
N PRO A 107 27.95 -9.68 4.42
CA PRO A 107 28.49 -10.49 5.50
C PRO A 107 29.97 -10.76 5.24
N LEU A 108 30.82 -10.57 6.26
CA LEU A 108 32.20 -11.02 6.20
C LEU A 108 32.14 -12.52 5.91
N SER A 109 32.77 -12.96 4.82
CA SER A 109 32.88 -14.38 4.53
C SER A 109 33.52 -15.03 5.75
N THR A 110 32.74 -15.83 6.47
CA THR A 110 33.28 -16.73 7.49
C THR A 110 34.17 -17.72 6.74
N ALA A 111 35.45 -17.38 6.57
CA ALA A 111 36.45 -18.41 6.60
C ALA A 111 36.33 -19.02 8.01
N GLU A 112 35.69 -20.18 8.06
CA GLU A 112 35.70 -21.08 9.22
C GLU A 112 35.07 -20.50 10.50
N THR A 113 33.75 -20.32 10.50
CA THR A 113 33.03 -20.61 11.75
C THR A 113 32.58 -22.06 11.67
N ASP A 114 33.35 -22.93 12.32
CA ASP A 114 32.98 -24.28 12.69
C ASP A 114 31.58 -24.28 13.32
N PHE A 115 30.57 -24.54 12.51
CA PHE A 115 29.20 -24.80 12.94
C PHE A 115 28.82 -26.25 12.62
N ASP A 116 29.80 -27.15 12.72
CA ASP A 116 29.63 -28.60 12.54
C ASP A 116 29.98 -29.38 13.83
N SER A 117 29.65 -28.80 14.99
CA SER A 117 29.83 -29.46 16.29
C SER A 117 28.61 -29.31 17.22
N MET A 118 27.39 -29.40 16.67
CA MET A 118 26.15 -29.52 17.47
C MET A 118 25.21 -30.63 16.98
N SER A 119 25.78 -31.76 16.58
CA SER A 119 25.05 -33.02 16.37
C SER A 119 24.50 -33.67 17.65
N ASP A 120 24.71 -33.07 18.84
CA ASP A 120 24.28 -33.63 20.14
C ASP A 120 23.23 -32.79 20.90
N ARG A 121 22.22 -32.24 20.22
CA ARG A 121 21.02 -31.74 20.92
C ARG A 121 19.87 -32.74 20.80
N LYS A 122 19.71 -33.56 21.84
CA LYS A 122 18.50 -34.38 22.06
C LYS A 122 17.24 -33.51 21.89
N PRO A 123 16.20 -34.01 21.19
CA PRO A 123 14.97 -33.26 21.00
C PRO A 123 14.29 -32.99 22.35
N LEU A 124 13.96 -31.73 22.60
CA LEU A 124 13.14 -31.30 23.73
C LEU A 124 11.77 -31.98 23.63
N GLN A 125 11.48 -32.92 24.53
CA GLN A 125 10.14 -33.47 24.65
C GLN A 125 9.20 -32.40 25.19
N LEU A 126 8.22 -32.02 24.38
CA LEU A 126 7.08 -31.21 24.82
C LEU A 126 6.37 -31.97 25.95
N ARG A 127 6.49 -31.46 27.18
CA ARG A 127 5.63 -31.90 28.28
C ARG A 127 4.29 -31.19 28.16
N GLU A 128 3.24 -31.98 28.03
CA GLU A 128 1.84 -31.57 28.00
C GLU A 128 1.51 -30.70 29.22
N ILE A 129 0.95 -29.51 28.94
CA ILE A 129 0.39 -28.64 29.97
C ILE A 129 -0.95 -29.24 30.40
N ARG A 130 -1.00 -29.87 31.57
CA ARG A 130 -2.27 -30.23 32.22
C ARG A 130 -2.90 -28.98 32.82
N HIS A 131 -4.04 -28.56 32.27
CA HIS A 131 -4.95 -27.63 32.93
C HIS A 131 -5.64 -28.32 34.11
N GLY A 132 -5.30 -27.89 35.33
CA GLY A 132 -6.06 -28.20 36.54
C GLY A 132 -7.25 -27.25 36.69
N ARG A 133 -8.38 -27.82 37.08
CA ARG A 133 -9.65 -27.14 37.42
C ARG A 133 -9.52 -26.30 38.69
#